data_AF-A0A2A5T7E1-F1
#
_entry.id   AF-A0A2A5T7E1-F1
#
_cell.length_a   1.000
_cell.length_b   1.000
_cell.length_c   1.000
_cell.angle_alpha   90.00
_cell.angle_beta   90.00
_cell.angle_gamma   90.00
#
_symmetry.space_group_name_H-M   'P 1'
#
loop_
_entity.id
_entity.type
_entity.pdbx_description
1 polymer ?
#
loop_
_entity_poly.entity_id
_entity_poly.type
_entity_poly.pdbx_seq_one_letter_code
_entity_poly.pdbx_strand_id
1 'polypeptide(L)'
;MNNLDAIFVDVDDLCLTFLPVWKKYLISSGIKQRNKLSCFSVSEVMTIVIAFHQSGYRDFKTYYIHFVCRYLTNEFPEFRRTMVKSGVQLPEQYLDD
;
A
#
# COMPACT_ATOMS: atom_id res chain seq x y z
N MET A 1 6.57 17.96 1.65
CA MET A 1 5.58 17.09 1.01
C MET A 1 6.29 16.41 -0.13
N ASN A 2 6.78 15.19 0.09
CA ASN A 2 7.29 14.37 -1.00
C ASN A 2 6.11 14.09 -1.94
N ASN A 3 6.32 14.24 -3.24
CA ASN A 3 5.27 14.07 -4.24
C ASN A 3 4.90 12.58 -4.30
N LEU A 4 3.90 12.19 -3.52
CA LEU A 4 3.41 10.82 -3.42
C LEU A 4 2.97 10.28 -4.78
N ASP A 5 2.42 11.15 -5.63
CA ASP A 5 2.02 10.82 -6.99
C ASP A 5 3.24 10.47 -7.86
N ALA A 6 4.34 11.23 -7.72
CA ALA A 6 5.57 10.91 -8.43
C ALA A 6 6.15 9.55 -8.00
N ILE A 7 6.16 9.28 -6.69
CA ILE A 7 6.59 7.97 -6.17
C ILE A 7 5.69 6.87 -6.71
N PHE A 8 4.37 7.09 -6.72
CA PHE A 8 3.41 6.11 -7.20
C PHE A 8 3.61 5.81 -8.69
N VAL A 9 3.78 6.84 -9.53
CA VAL A 9 4.03 6.67 -10.98
C VAL A 9 5.30 5.85 -11.22
N ASP A 10 6.41 6.21 -10.58
CA ASP A 10 7.68 5.49 -10.73
C ASP A 10 7.56 4.02 -10.28
N VAL A 11 6.85 3.78 -9.18
CA VAL A 11 6.63 2.44 -8.62
C VAL A 11 5.68 1.62 -9.48
N ASP A 12 4.64 2.23 -10.06
CA ASP A 12 3.69 1.53 -10.92
C ASP A 12 4.36 1.10 -12.23
N ASP A 13 5.14 1.98 -12.87
CA ASP A 13 5.94 1.66 -14.05
C ASP A 13 6.95 0.53 -13.78
N LEU A 14 7.59 0.57 -12.61
CA LEU A 14 8.45 -0.52 -12.14
C LEU A 14 7.66 -1.82 -11.99
N CYS A 15 6.48 -1.79 -11.37
CA CYS A 15 5.66 -2.98 -11.16
C CYS A 15 5.19 -3.60 -12.49
N LEU A 16 4.82 -2.79 -13.48
CA LEU A 16 4.42 -3.24 -14.81
C LEU A 16 5.53 -4.05 -15.50
N THR A 17 6.79 -3.65 -15.32
CA THR A 17 7.94 -4.33 -15.93
C THR A 17 8.47 -5.49 -15.08
N PHE A 18 8.52 -5.33 -13.75
CA PHE A 18 9.11 -6.29 -12.81
C PHE A 18 8.20 -7.48 -12.51
N LEU A 19 6.91 -7.27 -12.25
CA LEU A 19 6.00 -8.33 -11.80
C LEU A 19 5.89 -9.51 -12.79
N PRO A 20 5.81 -9.30 -14.12
CA PRO A 20 5.78 -10.40 -15.08
C PRO A 20 7.07 -11.23 -15.06
N VAL A 21 8.23 -10.56 -14.94
CA VAL A 21 9.54 -11.22 -14.87
C VAL A 21 9.67 -12.01 -13.58
N TRP A 22 9.29 -11.42 -12.45
CA TRP A 22 9.27 -12.08 -11.15
C TRP A 22 8.37 -13.31 -11.14
N LYS A 23 7.18 -13.22 -11.72
CA LYS A 23 6.25 -14.34 -11.81
C LYS A 23 6.81 -15.49 -12.65
N LYS A 24 7.49 -15.20 -13.77
CA LYS A 24 8.18 -16.21 -14.59
C LYS A 24 9.29 -16.90 -13.77
N TYR A 25 10.07 -16.13 -13.03
CA TYR A 25 11.11 -16.67 -12.15
C TYR A 25 10.56 -17.58 -11.05
N LEU A 26 9.43 -17.22 -10.41
CA LEU A 26 8.79 -18.07 -9.40
C LEU A 26 8.33 -19.42 -9.98
N ILE A 27 7.82 -19.42 -11.22
CA ILE A 27 7.44 -20.65 -11.92
C ILE A 27 8.68 -21.51 -12.20
N SER A 28 9.77 -20.93 -12.72
CA SER A 28 10.99 -21.67 -13.07
C SER A 28 11.77 -22.18 -11.85
N SER A 29 11.80 -21.42 -10.76
CA SER A 29 12.52 -21.79 -9.53
C SER A 29 11.82 -22.88 -8.72
N GLY A 30 10.58 -23.23 -9.06
CA GLY A 30 9.77 -24.19 -8.30
C GLY A 30 9.29 -23.67 -6.95
N ILE A 31 9.58 -22.41 -6.60
CA ILE A 31 9.13 -21.77 -5.36
C ILE A 31 7.63 -21.53 -5.47
N LYS A 32 6.85 -22.40 -4.83
CA LYS A 32 5.40 -22.27 -4.76
C LYS A 32 5.01 -21.23 -3.72
N GLN A 33 4.59 -20.07 -4.20
CA GLN A 33 3.95 -19.04 -3.38
C GLN A 33 2.43 -19.08 -3.59
N ARG A 34 1.65 -18.94 -2.52
CA ARG A 34 0.19 -18.89 -2.60
C ARG A 34 -0.24 -17.62 -3.35
N ASN A 35 -0.91 -17.75 -4.48
CA ASN A 35 -1.54 -16.64 -5.18
C ASN A 35 -2.87 -16.27 -4.52
N LYS A 36 -2.81 -15.54 -3.40
CA LYS A 36 -4.00 -14.98 -2.74
C LYS A 36 -4.28 -13.62 -3.36
N LEU A 37 -5.52 -13.41 -3.81
CA LEU A 37 -5.98 -12.08 -4.20
C LEU A 37 -5.82 -11.13 -3.02
N SER A 38 -4.94 -10.14 -3.20
CA SER A 38 -4.77 -9.02 -2.30
C SER A 38 -5.81 -7.95 -2.63
N CYS A 39 -6.26 -7.23 -1.62
CA CYS A 39 -7.10 -6.05 -1.83
C CYS A 39 -6.27 -4.82 -2.25
N PHE A 40 -4.94 -4.90 -2.10
CA PHE A 40 -3.99 -3.91 -2.58
C PHE A 40 -3.19 -4.45 -3.76
N SER A 41 -2.96 -3.61 -4.75
CA SER A 41 -1.94 -3.84 -5.77
C SER A 41 -0.54 -3.84 -5.13
N VAL A 42 0.43 -4.43 -5.82
CA VAL A 42 1.81 -4.40 -5.34
C VAL A 42 2.38 -2.98 -5.36
N SER A 43 2.01 -2.16 -6.35
CA SER A 43 2.46 -0.77 -6.46
C SER A 43 1.93 0.09 -5.32
N GLU A 44 0.68 -0.10 -4.90
CA GLU A 44 0.08 0.57 -3.74
C GLU A 44 0.85 0.24 -2.44
N VAL A 45 1.10 -1.06 -2.19
CA VAL A 45 1.84 -1.49 -0.99
C VAL A 45 3.26 -0.94 -0.99
N MET A 46 3.96 -1.02 -2.13
CA MET A 46 5.32 -0.49 -2.25
C MET A 46 5.35 1.02 -1.99
N THR A 47 4.40 1.77 -2.57
CA THR A 47 4.30 3.22 -2.37
C THR A 47 4.08 3.58 -0.91
N ILE A 48 3.16 2.89 -0.21
CA ILE A 48 2.90 3.11 1.21
C ILE A 48 4.16 2.85 2.05
N VAL A 49 4.91 1.79 1.75
CA VAL A 49 6.15 1.44 2.47
C VAL A 49 7.27 2.44 2.20
N ILE A 50 7.45 2.87 0.95
CA ILE A 50 8.45 3.90 0.60
C ILE A 50 8.12 5.21 1.30
N ALA A 51 6.85 5.65 1.23
CA ALA A 51 6.40 6.85 1.90
C ALA A 51 6.54 6.76 3.43
N PHE A 52 6.31 5.58 4.03
CA PHE A 52 6.59 5.35 5.45
C PHE A 52 8.07 5.61 5.78
N HIS A 53 8.99 5.01 5.03
CA HIS A 53 10.42 5.20 5.27
C HIS A 53 10.87 6.65 5.10
N GLN A 54 10.30 7.37 4.14
CA GLN A 54 10.61 8.78 3.92
C GLN A 54 9.96 9.72 4.94
N SER A 55 8.83 9.33 5.53
CA SER A 55 8.06 10.17 6.46
C SER A 55 8.73 10.35 7.83
N GLY A 56 9.70 9.50 8.18
CA GLY A 56 10.41 9.57 9.46
C GLY A 56 9.60 9.12 10.67
N TYR A 57 8.44 8.49 10.47
CA TYR A 57 7.68 7.86 11.56
C TYR A 57 8.48 6.71 12.18
N ARG A 58 8.42 6.57 13.50
CA ARG A 58 9.17 5.54 14.24
C ARG A 58 8.57 4.15 14.07
N ASP A 59 7.25 4.06 13.98
CA ASP A 59 6.53 2.80 13.85
C ASP A 59 5.46 2.89 12.77
N PHE A 60 5.28 1.78 12.06
CA PHE A 60 4.37 1.69 10.93
C PHE A 60 2.91 1.83 11.36
N LYS A 61 2.56 1.42 12.59
CA LYS A 61 1.18 1.47 13.07
C LYS A 61 0.70 2.91 13.21
N THR A 62 1.52 3.77 13.82
CA THR A 62 1.25 5.20 13.95
C THR A 62 1.18 5.87 12.58
N TYR A 63 2.13 5.59 11.69
CA TYR A 63 2.08 6.10 10.31
C TYR A 63 0.78 5.70 9.59
N TYR A 64 0.44 4.42 9.66
CA TYR A 64 -0.72 3.88 8.96
C TYR A 64 -2.03 4.51 9.45
N ILE A 65 -2.21 4.61 10.77
CA ILE A 65 -3.43 5.18 11.36
C ILE A 65 -3.52 6.69 11.13
N HIS A 66 -2.44 7.43 11.38
CA HIS A 66 -2.50 8.90 11.39
C HIS A 66 -2.29 9.53 10.02
N PHE A 67 -1.62 8.84 9.09
CA PHE A 67 -1.32 9.37 7.77
C PHE A 67 -2.11 8.66 6.68
N VAL A 68 -1.93 7.34 6.53
CA VAL A 68 -2.56 6.57 5.43
C VAL A 68 -4.08 6.57 5.56
N CYS A 69 -4.61 6.23 6.74
CA CYS A 69 -6.06 6.19 6.97
C CYS A 69 -6.74 7.56 6.96
N ARG A 70 -6.00 8.65 7.22
CA ARG A 70 -6.57 10.00 7.24
C ARG A 70 -6.50 10.68 5.87
N TYR A 71 -5.37 10.57 5.18
CA TYR A 71 -5.11 11.36 3.97
C TYR A 71 -5.16 10.55 2.67
N LEU A 72 -4.88 9.23 2.70
CA LEU A 72 -4.80 8.40 1.49
C LEU A 72 -6.06 7.55 1.26
N THR A 73 -7.06 7.63 2.13
CA THR A 73 -8.31 6.87 2.02
C THR A 73 -9.17 7.24 0.80
N ASN A 74 -8.93 8.42 0.22
CA ASN A 74 -9.58 8.85 -1.02
C ASN A 74 -8.80 8.44 -2.26
N GLU A 75 -7.47 8.32 -2.16
CA GLU A 75 -6.59 7.90 -3.26
C GLU A 75 -6.68 6.40 -3.53
N PHE A 76 -7.02 5.60 -2.51
CA PHE A 76 -7.11 4.13 -2.62
C PHE A 76 -8.50 3.61 -2.23
N PRO A 77 -9.49 3.57 -3.13
CA PRO A 77 -10.87 3.18 -2.80
C PRO A 77 -11.03 1.74 -2.31
N GLU A 78 -10.15 0.82 -2.74
CA GLU A 78 -10.13 -0.57 -2.22
C GLU A 78 -9.56 -0.66 -0.80
N PHE A 79 -8.70 0.29 -0.39
CA PHE A 79 -8.21 0.43 0.98
C PHE A 79 -9.37 0.54 1.96
N ARG A 80 -10.32 1.43 1.65
CA ARG A 80 -11.51 1.70 2.48
C ARG A 80 -12.32 0.43 2.74
N ARG A 81 -12.50 -0.41 1.73
CA ARG A 81 -13.31 -1.64 1.86
C ARG A 81 -12.69 -2.67 2.80
N THR A 82 -11.36 -2.70 2.91
CA THR A 82 -10.67 -3.65 3.81
C THR A 82 -10.73 -3.24 5.28
N MET A 83 -10.59 -1.95 5.56
CA MET A 83 -10.61 -1.43 6.93
C MET A 83 -11.98 -1.64 7.61
N VAL A 84 -13.07 -1.40 6.86
CA VAL A 84 -14.44 -1.66 7.31
C VAL A 84 -14.67 -3.14 7.63
N LYS A 85 -14.08 -4.06 6.85
CA LYS A 85 -14.22 -5.51 7.06
C LYS A 85 -13.35 -6.06 8.18
N SER A 86 -12.25 -5.37 8.51
CA SER A 86 -11.27 -5.82 9.52
C SER A 86 -11.65 -5.41 10.94
N GLY A 87 -12.76 -4.69 11.13
CA GLY A 87 -13.18 -4.17 12.43
C GLY A 87 -12.25 -3.10 13.00
N VAL A 88 -11.37 -2.52 12.17
CA VAL A 88 -10.56 -1.36 12.57
C VAL A 88 -11.49 -0.16 12.55
N GLN A 89 -12.08 0.15 13.71
CA GLN A 89 -12.78 1.40 13.93
C GLN A 89 -11.77 2.53 13.69
N LEU A 90 -11.96 3.32 12.64
CA LEU A 90 -11.27 4.61 12.55
C LEU A 90 -11.66 5.37 13.82
N PRO A 91 -10.70 5.80 14.65
CA PRO A 91 -11.06 6.50 15.87
C PRO A 91 -11.91 7.73 15.51
N GLU A 92 -13.05 7.88 16.18
CA GLU A 92 -14.06 8.92 15.88
C GLU A 92 -13.46 10.34 15.90
N GLN A 93 -12.36 10.53 16.61
CA GLN A 93 -11.52 11.74 16.63
C GLN A 93 -10.80 12.09 15.31
N TYR A 94 -11.05 11.37 14.20
CA TYR A 94 -10.49 11.65 12.88
C TYR A 94 -11.55 11.93 11.80
N LEU A 95 -12.82 12.11 12.19
CA LEU A 95 -13.93 12.57 11.35
C LEU A 95 -14.29 14.04 11.67
N ASP A 96 -13.34 14.97 11.48
CA ASP A 96 -13.55 16.42 11.42
C ASP A 96 -12.35 16.96 10.60
N ASP A 97 -12.46 17.85 9.60
CA ASP A 97 -13.41 18.96 9.35
C ASP A 97 -14.72 18.65 8.60
#